data_AF-A0A0L0FU66-F1
#
_entry.id   AF-A0A0L0FU66-F1
#
_cell.length_a   1.000
_cell.length_b   1.000
_cell.length_c   1.000
_cell.angle_alpha   90.00
_cell.angle_beta   90.00
_cell.angle_gamma   90.00
#
_symmetry.space_group_name_H-M   'P 1'
#
loop_
_entity.id
_entity.type
_entity.pdbx_description
1 polymer ?
#
loop_
_entity_poly.entity_id
_entity_poly.type
_entity_poly.pdbx_seq_one_letter_code
_entity_poly.pdbx_strand_id
1 'polypeptide(L)'
;MTDYQETQLEELEVLESIFPEEYKELTREPTVTFEITLKPDEGTEKSEELTLAFELPPTYPDVAPEITTSSAKIQPQLLNKLKRELDEMALENIGDVMVFVIASHAKEWLDTRMDGVLEEVQSQKHGGRAQETKGVYI
;
A
#
# COMPACT_ATOMS: atom_id res chain seq x y z
N MET A 1 7.72 15.73 29.01
CA MET A 1 8.63 15.04 28.08
C MET A 1 7.77 14.01 27.42
N THR A 2 7.52 14.14 26.12
CA THR A 2 6.90 13.07 25.35
C THR A 2 7.93 11.94 25.30
N ASP A 3 7.57 10.76 25.78
CA ASP A 3 8.45 9.60 25.66
C ASP A 3 8.22 9.00 24.27
N TYR A 4 8.97 9.51 23.28
CA TYR A 4 8.82 9.11 21.88
C TYR A 4 9.02 7.62 21.68
N GLN A 5 9.87 6.99 22.50
CA GLN A 5 10.12 5.56 22.43
C GLN A 5 8.90 4.76 22.93
N GLU A 6 8.30 5.16 24.06
CA GLU A 6 7.05 4.55 24.53
C GLU A 6 5.93 4.68 23.48
N THR A 7 5.72 5.88 22.92
CA THR A 7 4.70 6.11 21.88
C THR A 7 4.94 5.27 20.63
N GLN A 8 6.19 5.16 20.17
CA GLN A 8 6.53 4.30 19.03
C GLN A 8 6.19 2.84 19.32
N LEU A 9 6.59 2.33 20.49
CA LEU A 9 6.34 0.94 20.87
C LEU A 9 4.84 0.64 20.99
N GLU A 10 4.07 1.53 21.61
CA GLU A 10 2.61 1.39 21.71
C GLU A 10 1.96 1.33 20.32
N GLU A 11 2.38 2.18 19.38
CA GLU A 11 1.88 2.12 18.00
C GLU A 11 2.27 0.80 17.32
N LEU A 12 3.50 0.33 17.47
CA LEU A 12 3.92 -0.96 16.90
C LEU A 12 3.07 -2.12 17.41
N GLU A 13 2.79 -2.18 18.72
CA GLU A 13 1.94 -3.23 19.29
C GLU A 13 0.52 -3.21 18.71
N VAL A 14 -0.03 -2.01 18.49
CA VAL A 14 -1.32 -1.85 17.82
C VAL A 14 -1.24 -2.31 16.36
N LEU A 15 -0.20 -1.93 15.62
CA LEU A 15 -0.01 -2.34 14.22
C LEU A 15 0.17 -3.87 14.10
N GLU A 16 0.93 -4.49 14.99
CA GLU A 16 1.08 -5.95 15.06
C GLU A 16 -0.28 -6.65 15.27
N SER A 17 -1.18 -6.04 16.06
CA SER A 17 -2.53 -6.58 16.25
C SER A 17 -3.46 -6.35 15.06
N ILE A 18 -3.27 -5.26 14.30
CA ILE A 18 -4.10 -4.94 13.14
C ILE A 18 -3.66 -5.74 11.91
N PHE A 19 -2.35 -5.95 11.76
CA PHE A 19 -1.72 -6.55 10.59
C PHE A 19 -0.88 -7.79 10.98
N PRO A 20 -1.50 -8.84 11.55
CA PRO A 20 -0.77 -9.96 12.16
C PRO A 20 0.05 -10.79 11.15
N GLU A 21 -0.34 -10.82 9.87
CA GLU A 21 0.38 -11.58 8.83
C GLU A 21 1.21 -10.67 7.92
N GLU A 22 0.82 -9.40 7.83
CA GLU A 22 1.36 -8.40 6.91
C GLU A 22 2.47 -7.55 7.53
N TYR A 23 2.46 -7.38 8.85
CA TYR A 23 3.49 -6.64 9.58
C TYR A 23 4.75 -7.47 9.73
N LYS A 24 5.89 -6.84 9.47
CA LYS A 24 7.20 -7.44 9.62
C LYS A 24 8.18 -6.44 10.19
N GLU A 25 8.59 -6.68 11.42
CA GLU A 25 9.66 -5.92 12.06
C GLU A 25 11.02 -6.21 11.41
N LEU A 26 11.81 -5.15 11.21
CA LEU A 26 13.19 -5.26 10.75
C LEU A 26 14.19 -4.94 11.86
N THR A 27 14.01 -3.84 12.58
CA THR A 27 14.92 -3.40 13.66
C THR A 27 14.18 -2.51 14.66
N ARG A 28 14.46 -2.67 15.97
CA ARG A 28 13.92 -1.82 17.04
C ARG A 28 14.89 -0.74 17.54
N GLU A 29 16.20 -0.94 17.35
CA GLU A 29 17.26 -0.01 17.80
C GLU A 29 18.46 -0.03 16.83
N PRO A 30 19.11 1.12 16.56
CA PRO A 30 18.90 2.44 17.15
C PRO A 30 17.73 3.24 16.56
N THR A 31 17.19 2.79 15.43
CA THR A 31 16.03 3.39 14.75
C THR A 31 15.01 2.29 14.48
N VAL A 32 13.74 2.55 14.78
CA VAL A 32 12.66 1.60 14.53
C VAL A 32 12.40 1.53 13.03
N THR A 33 12.50 0.33 12.47
CA THR A 33 12.19 0.05 11.06
C THR A 33 11.37 -1.22 10.93
N PHE A 34 10.35 -1.16 10.07
CA PHE A 34 9.44 -2.27 9.83
C PHE A 34 8.77 -2.12 8.45
N GLU A 35 8.12 -3.19 8.01
CA GLU A 35 7.40 -3.27 6.75
C GLU A 35 5.96 -3.72 6.98
N ILE A 36 5.02 -3.19 6.19
CA ILE A 36 3.64 -3.66 6.11
C ILE A 36 3.37 -4.03 4.65
N THR A 37 3.00 -5.30 4.41
CA THR A 37 2.70 -5.81 3.07
C THR A 37 1.19 -5.85 2.84
N LEU A 38 0.68 -4.90 2.05
CA LEU A 38 -0.73 -4.76 1.73
C LEU A 38 -1.10 -5.62 0.52
N LYS A 39 -2.22 -6.32 0.64
CA LYS A 39 -2.84 -7.13 -0.42
C LYS A 39 -4.22 -6.57 -0.75
N PRO A 40 -4.69 -6.67 -2.00
CA PRO A 40 -6.04 -6.25 -2.35
C PRO A 40 -7.08 -7.19 -1.72
N ASP A 41 -8.25 -6.65 -1.41
CA ASP A 41 -9.34 -7.38 -0.74
C ASP A 41 -9.90 -8.47 -1.67
N GLU A 42 -10.20 -8.09 -2.92
CA GLU A 42 -10.63 -9.00 -3.98
C GLU A 42 -9.46 -9.30 -4.91
N GLY A 43 -8.73 -10.38 -4.61
CA GLY A 43 -7.53 -10.78 -5.34
C GLY A 43 -7.39 -12.29 -5.55
N THR A 44 -6.68 -12.67 -6.61
CA THR A 44 -6.10 -14.02 -6.78
C THR A 44 -4.64 -14.05 -6.32
N GLU A 45 -3.98 -15.22 -6.30
CA GLU A 45 -2.53 -15.34 -6.08
C GLU A 45 -1.67 -14.50 -7.06
N LYS A 46 -2.28 -14.01 -8.15
CA LYS A 46 -1.62 -13.15 -9.14
C LYS A 46 -1.83 -11.65 -8.90
N SER A 47 -2.51 -11.24 -7.85
CA SER A 47 -2.81 -9.82 -7.61
C SER A 47 -1.55 -9.01 -7.30
N GLU A 48 -1.62 -7.71 -7.53
CA GLU A 48 -0.55 -6.79 -7.16
C GLU A 48 -0.49 -6.65 -5.64
N GLU A 49 0.70 -6.75 -5.07
CA GLU A 49 0.95 -6.53 -3.64
C GLU A 49 1.80 -5.26 -3.50
N LEU A 50 1.58 -4.53 -2.40
CA LEU A 50 2.30 -3.30 -2.09
C LEU A 50 2.96 -3.42 -0.72
N THR A 51 4.27 -3.32 -0.67
CA THR A 51 5.02 -3.27 0.58
C THR A 51 5.37 -1.82 0.91
N LEU A 52 5.00 -1.38 2.11
CA LEU A 52 5.40 -0.11 2.69
C LEU A 52 6.47 -0.37 3.73
N ALA A 53 7.64 0.23 3.59
CA ALA A 53 8.68 0.23 4.62
C ALA A 53 8.69 1.58 5.31
N PHE A 54 8.77 1.55 6.64
CA PHE A 54 8.78 2.73 7.51
C PHE A 54 10.08 2.77 8.31
N GLU A 55 10.66 3.96 8.42
CA GLU A 55 11.73 4.29 9.37
C GLU A 55 11.25 5.42 10.27
N LEU A 56 11.10 5.14 11.56
CA LEU A 56 10.61 6.13 12.53
C LEU A 56 11.79 6.93 13.09
N PRO A 57 11.83 8.25 12.90
CA PRO A 57 12.87 9.08 13.51
C PRO A 57 12.75 9.07 15.05
N PRO A 58 13.82 9.36 15.80
CA PRO A 58 13.80 9.37 17.26
C PRO A 58 12.77 10.32 17.90
N THR A 59 12.31 11.30 17.14
CA THR A 59 11.31 12.30 17.56
C THR A 59 9.94 12.06 16.93
N TYR A 60 9.70 10.92 16.29
CA TYR A 60 8.37 10.55 15.82
C TYR A 60 7.41 10.44 17.02
N PRO A 61 6.16 10.95 16.93
CA PRO A 61 5.47 11.44 15.73
C PRO A 61 5.63 12.94 15.40
N ASP A 62 6.47 13.69 16.13
CA ASP A 62 6.71 15.13 15.85
C ASP A 62 7.50 15.36 14.54
N VAL A 63 8.08 14.30 13.98
CA VAL A 63 8.70 14.30 12.66
C VAL A 63 8.16 13.10 11.88
N ALA A 64 7.79 13.35 10.62
CA ALA A 64 7.27 12.32 9.73
C ALA A 64 8.26 11.15 9.57
N PRO A 65 7.76 9.91 9.47
CA PRO A 65 8.58 8.76 9.17
C PRO A 65 9.11 8.81 7.73
N GLU A 66 10.23 8.15 7.46
CA GLU A 66 10.64 7.90 6.08
C GLU A 66 9.85 6.71 5.52
N ILE A 67 9.19 6.93 4.37
CA ILE A 67 8.30 5.95 3.75
C ILE A 67 8.90 5.49 2.43
N THR A 68 9.02 4.19 2.24
CA THR A 68 9.42 3.58 0.97
C THR A 68 8.34 2.63 0.46
N THR A 69 7.97 2.77 -0.81
CA THR A 69 6.97 1.93 -1.48
C THR A 69 7.64 0.95 -2.43
N SER A 70 7.31 -0.34 -2.34
CA SER A 70 7.86 -1.38 -3.21
C SER A 70 6.77 -2.34 -3.70
N SER A 71 6.88 -2.80 -4.94
CA SER A 71 6.02 -3.84 -5.51
C SER A 71 6.71 -4.50 -6.70
N ALA A 72 6.48 -5.80 -6.88
CA ALA A 72 7.00 -6.54 -8.03
C ALA A 72 6.18 -6.35 -9.31
N LYS A 73 4.91 -5.95 -9.20
CA LYS A 73 3.96 -5.87 -10.34
C LYS A 73 3.59 -4.44 -10.71
N ILE A 74 3.65 -3.52 -9.75
CA ILE A 74 3.33 -2.11 -9.95
C ILE A 74 4.50 -1.37 -10.58
N GLN A 75 4.20 -0.55 -11.59
CA GLN A 75 5.21 0.27 -12.26
C GLN A 75 5.84 1.31 -11.32
N PRO A 76 7.16 1.54 -11.39
CA PRO A 76 7.88 2.48 -10.52
C PRO A 76 7.33 3.91 -10.55
N GLN A 77 6.85 4.38 -11.71
CA GLN A 77 6.26 5.71 -11.85
C GLN A 77 5.02 5.89 -10.96
N LEU A 78 4.21 4.83 -10.82
CA LEU A 78 3.01 4.84 -10.00
C LEU A 78 3.36 4.72 -8.51
N LEU A 79 4.35 3.89 -8.17
CA LEU A 79 4.91 3.83 -6.81
C LEU A 79 5.46 5.19 -6.37
N ASN A 80 6.21 5.88 -7.23
CA ASN A 80 6.72 7.22 -6.94
C ASN A 80 5.60 8.25 -6.74
N LYS A 81 4.49 8.12 -7.49
CA LYS A 81 3.33 8.99 -7.28
C LYS A 81 2.69 8.73 -5.92
N LEU A 82 2.42 7.46 -5.61
CA LEU A 82 1.86 7.05 -4.33
C LEU A 82 2.76 7.51 -3.18
N LYS A 83 4.07 7.26 -3.26
CA LYS A 83 5.04 7.68 -2.25
C LYS A 83 4.93 9.17 -1.94
N ARG A 84 4.81 10.03 -2.96
CA ARG A 84 4.65 11.47 -2.76
C ARG A 84 3.34 11.82 -2.05
N GLU A 85 2.25 11.15 -2.40
CA GLU A 85 0.95 11.31 -1.73
C GLU A 85 1.05 10.87 -0.25
N LEU A 86 1.75 9.77 0.05
CA LEU A 86 1.98 9.29 1.42
C LEU A 86 2.93 10.22 2.21
N ASP A 87 3.98 10.75 1.58
CA ASP A 87 4.90 11.71 2.21
C ASP A 87 4.16 13.01 2.57
N GLU A 88 3.29 13.52 1.69
CA GLU A 88 2.45 14.69 1.96
C GLU A 88 1.50 14.42 3.14
N MET A 89 0.84 13.26 3.14
CA MET A 89 -0.04 12.83 4.24
C MET A 89 0.72 12.74 5.57
N ALA A 90 1.94 12.21 5.57
CA ALA A 90 2.75 12.10 6.77
C ALA A 90 3.07 13.49 7.36
N LEU A 91 3.38 14.47 6.50
CA LEU A 91 3.63 15.85 6.93
C LEU A 91 2.39 16.52 7.52
N GLU A 92 1.20 16.22 7.00
CA GLU A 92 -0.07 16.76 7.51
C GLU A 92 -0.49 16.15 8.86
N ASN A 93 -0.03 14.93 9.17
CA ASN A 93 -0.39 14.19 10.38
C ASN A 93 0.70 14.24 11.48
N ILE A 94 1.74 15.07 11.32
CA ILE A 94 2.75 15.28 12.36
C ILE A 94 2.10 15.70 13.69
N GLY A 95 2.60 15.11 14.77
CA GLY A 95 2.13 15.35 16.14
C GLY A 95 1.20 14.27 16.67
N ASP A 96 0.83 13.27 15.85
CA ASP A 96 0.12 12.06 16.27
C ASP A 96 0.64 10.83 15.51
N VAL A 97 0.41 9.65 16.05
CA VAL A 97 0.77 8.38 15.41
C VAL A 97 -0.02 8.22 14.10
N MET A 98 0.68 7.94 12.99
CA MET A 98 0.14 8.12 11.64
C MET A 98 0.34 6.90 10.73
N VAL A 99 1.04 5.86 11.17
CA VAL A 99 1.37 4.71 10.31
C VAL A 99 0.10 3.99 9.87
N PHE A 100 -0.86 3.80 10.78
CA PHE A 100 -2.14 3.18 10.44
C PHE A 100 -2.88 3.97 9.36
N VAL A 101 -2.95 5.30 9.50
CA VAL A 101 -3.63 6.17 8.53
C VAL A 101 -3.00 6.06 7.15
N ILE A 102 -1.66 6.10 7.09
CA ILE A 102 -0.89 5.96 5.85
C ILE A 102 -1.11 4.58 5.23
N ALA A 103 -1.05 3.51 6.03
CA ALA A 103 -1.25 2.14 5.58
C ALA A 103 -2.68 1.92 5.05
N SER A 104 -3.70 2.46 5.72
CA SER A 104 -5.09 2.42 5.25
C SER A 104 -5.25 3.16 3.91
N HIS A 105 -4.70 4.36 3.78
CA HIS A 105 -4.77 5.10 2.51
C HIS A 105 -4.11 4.34 1.36
N ALA A 106 -2.93 3.78 1.60
CA ALA A 106 -2.23 2.98 0.60
C ALA A 106 -2.98 1.69 0.23
N LYS A 107 -3.70 1.08 1.19
CA LYS A 107 -4.56 -0.08 0.95
C LYS A 107 -5.74 0.30 0.05
N GLU A 108 -6.44 1.38 0.36
CA GLU A 108 -7.55 1.88 -0.47
C GLU A 108 -7.09 2.22 -1.90
N TRP A 109 -5.90 2.81 -2.03
CA TRP A 109 -5.29 3.07 -3.33
C TRP A 109 -5.00 1.77 -4.12
N LEU A 110 -4.52 0.73 -3.44
CA LEU A 110 -4.24 -0.58 -4.04
C LEU A 110 -5.54 -1.25 -4.50
N ASP A 111 -6.59 -1.22 -3.69
CA ASP A 111 -7.90 -1.80 -4.03
C ASP A 111 -8.52 -1.08 -5.24
N THR A 112 -8.58 0.25 -5.21
CA THR A 112 -9.11 1.08 -6.31
C THR A 112 -8.43 0.77 -7.65
N ARG A 113 -7.12 0.53 -7.59
CA ARG A 113 -6.34 0.15 -8.76
C ARG A 113 -6.72 -1.25 -9.27
N MET A 114 -6.92 -2.21 -8.38
CA MET A 114 -7.33 -3.57 -8.76
C MET A 114 -8.72 -3.60 -9.38
N ASP A 115 -9.67 -2.83 -8.85
CA ASP A 115 -11.00 -2.67 -9.46
C ASP A 115 -10.91 -2.18 -10.91
N GLY A 116 -10.13 -1.14 -11.18
CA GLY A 116 -9.93 -0.62 -12.53
C GLY A 116 -9.35 -1.66 -13.50
N VAL A 117 -8.36 -2.45 -13.05
CA VAL A 117 -7.75 -3.51 -13.86
C VAL A 117 -8.73 -4.65 -14.15
N LEU A 118 -9.53 -5.05 -13.16
CA LEU A 118 -10.54 -6.10 -13.32
C LEU A 118 -11.61 -5.70 -14.34
N GLU A 119 -12.03 -4.44 -14.35
CA GLU A 119 -13.04 -3.92 -15.28
C GLU A 119 -12.54 -3.91 -16.75
N GLU A 120 -11.27 -3.54 -16.97
CA GLU A 120 -10.63 -3.59 -18.28
C GLU A 120 -10.53 -5.03 -18.83
N VAL A 121 -10.14 -5.98 -17.97
CA VAL A 121 -10.01 -7.40 -18.35
C VAL A 121 -11.37 -8.02 -18.72
N GLN A 122 -12.45 -7.63 -18.02
CA GLN A 122 -13.80 -8.12 -18.31
C GLN A 122 -14.37 -7.52 -19.61
N SER A 123 -14.06 -6.25 -19.90
CA SER A 123 -14.50 -5.56 -21.11
C SER A 123 -13.85 -6.12 -22.39
N GLN A 124 -12.58 -6.54 -22.32
CA GLN A 124 -11.89 -7.16 -23.46
C GLN A 124 -12.40 -8.57 -23.80
N LYS A 125 -12.90 -9.33 -22.82
CA LYS A 125 -13.44 -10.69 -23.06
C LYS A 125 -14.77 -10.72 -23.80
N HIS A 126 -15.57 -9.65 -23.75
CA HIS A 126 -16.89 -9.59 -24.41
C HIS A 126 -16.85 -9.09 -25.87
N GLY A 127 -15.69 -8.64 -26.37
CA GLY A 127 -15.55 -8.11 -27.74
C GLY A 127 -15.22 -9.13 -28.85
N GLY A 128 -15.04 -10.42 -28.52
CA GLY A 128 -14.51 -11.43 -29.44
C GLY A 128 -15.50 -12.49 -29.91
N ARG A 129 -16.61 -12.13 -30.59
CA ARG A 129 -17.39 -13.09 -31.40
C ARG A 129 -18.33 -12.43 -32.42
N ALA A 130 -17.83 -12.05 -33.60
CA ALA A 130 -18.68 -11.77 -34.78
C ALA A 130 -17.88 -11.79 -36.11
N GLN A 131 -17.30 -12.94 -36.47
CA GLN A 131 -16.97 -13.34 -37.85
C GLN A 131 -17.26 -14.86 -37.83
N GLU A 132 -18.07 -15.52 -38.65
CA GLU A 132 -18.46 -15.40 -40.06
C GLU A 132 -19.97 -15.75 -40.17
N THR A 133 -20.75 -15.12 -41.05
CA THR A 133 -21.35 -15.82 -42.21
C THR A 133 -21.92 -14.75 -43.15
N LYS A 134 -21.13 -14.30 -44.12
CA LYS A 134 -21.67 -13.73 -45.35
C LYS A 134 -20.87 -14.31 -46.51
N GLY A 135 -21.44 -15.35 -47.11
CA GLY A 135 -20.92 -15.89 -48.35
C GLY A 135 -21.41 -17.30 -48.61
N VAL A 136 -22.61 -17.43 -49.17
CA VAL A 136 -22.78 -18.10 -50.46
C VAL A 136 -23.90 -17.37 -51.19
N TYR A 137 -23.50 -16.68 -52.25
CA TYR A 137 -24.35 -16.26 -53.35
C TYR A 137 -24.49 -17.46 -54.30
N ILE A 138 -25.60 -17.50 -55.04
CA ILE A 138 -26.13 -18.49 -56.01
C ILE A 138 -26.82 -19.74 -55.44
#